data_AF-A0A920UGV5-F1
#
_entry.id   AF-A0A920UGV5-F1
#
_cell.length_a   1.000
_cell.length_b   1.000
_cell.length_c   1.000
_cell.angle_alpha   90.00
_cell.angle_beta   90.00
_cell.angle_gamma   90.00
#
_symmetry.space_group_name_H-M   'P 1'
#
loop_
_entity.id
_entity.type
_entity.pdbx_description
1 polymer ?
#
loop_
_entity_poly.entity_id
_entity_poly.type
_entity_poly.pdbx_seq_one_letter_code
_entity_poly.pdbx_strand_id
1 'polypeptide(L)'
;MKRQKLLEYELKTQISSGCRKIAAVQTEGGEILCEKLINCAGQWANAVGQMAGVSVPLVSVQHQYLVTEPIEGITKDLPTLRDPDKLTYWKEDVGGLAMGGYEPNPVPWALEGIPEEFNFSLLQEKL
;
A
#
# COMPACT_ATOMS: atom_id res chain seq x y z
N MET A 1 18.72 7.17 8.19
CA MET A 1 17.30 7.14 7.79
C MET A 1 16.51 6.54 8.96
N LYS A 2 15.67 7.31 9.66
CA LYS A 2 14.91 6.78 10.80
C LYS A 2 13.86 5.80 10.25
N ARG A 3 13.86 4.55 10.73
CA ARG A 3 12.82 3.57 10.42
C ARG A 3 11.47 4.19 10.82
N GLN A 4 10.51 4.29 9.90
CA GLN A 4 9.12 4.52 10.27
C GLN A 4 8.69 3.30 11.08
N LYS A 5 8.60 3.46 12.41
CA LYS A 5 8.00 2.44 13.27
C LYS A 5 6.50 2.45 12.95
N LEU A 6 5.95 1.29 12.55
CA LEU A 6 4.51 1.06 12.67
C LEU A 6 4.21 1.21 14.17
N LEU A 7 3.61 2.33 14.55
CA LEU A 7 3.12 2.51 15.90
C LEU A 7 1.91 1.58 16.04
N GLU A 8 1.85 0.79 17.09
CA GLU A 8 0.56 0.28 17.55
C GLU A 8 -0.28 1.50 17.95
N TYR A 9 -1.48 1.61 17.38
CA TYR A 9 -2.38 2.69 17.72
C TYR A 9 -3.83 2.23 17.79
N GLU A 10 -4.57 2.91 18.66
CA GLU A 10 -6.02 2.75 18.79
C GLU A 10 -6.71 4.10 18.54
N LEU A 11 -7.89 4.05 17.93
CA LEU A 11 -8.71 5.25 17.74
C LEU A 11 -9.64 5.45 18.93
N LYS A 12 -9.49 6.57 19.62
CA LYS A 12 -10.46 6.99 20.63
C LYS A 12 -11.56 7.79 19.97
N THR A 13 -12.79 7.33 20.20
CA THR A 13 -13.99 7.99 19.69
C THR A 13 -14.89 8.42 20.84
N GLN A 14 -15.65 9.49 20.59
CA GLN A 14 -16.65 10.01 21.49
C GLN A 14 -17.99 10.11 20.76
N ILE A 15 -19.09 9.95 21.48
CA ILE A 15 -20.43 10.15 20.94
C ILE A 15 -20.89 11.57 21.31
N SER A 16 -21.22 12.38 20.31
CA SER A 16 -21.80 13.70 20.51
C SER A 16 -22.98 13.89 19.56
N SER A 17 -24.14 14.29 20.08
CA SER A 17 -25.37 14.45 19.31
C SER A 17 -25.77 13.21 18.48
N GLY A 18 -25.53 12.01 19.03
CA GLY A 18 -25.81 10.74 18.35
C GLY A 18 -24.78 10.34 17.28
N CYS A 19 -23.78 11.17 16.99
CA CYS A 19 -22.72 10.87 16.04
C CYS A 19 -21.43 10.45 16.76
N ARG A 20 -20.81 9.35 16.30
CA ARG A 20 -19.45 8.98 16.68
C ARG A 20 -18.45 9.93 16.02
N LYS A 21 -17.54 10.51 16.81
CA LYS A 21 -16.46 11.40 16.34
C LYS A 21 -15.13 10.91 16.86
N ILE A 22 -14.07 11.14 16.09
CA ILE A 22 -12.69 10.95 16.57
C ILE A 22 -12.40 11.99 17.66
N ALA A 23 -11.67 11.58 18.69
CA ALA A 23 -11.21 12.43 19.78
C ALA A 23 -9.69 12.38 19.94
N ALA A 24 -9.08 11.21 19.73
CA ALA A 24 -7.64 11.03 19.85
C ALA A 24 -7.15 9.77 19.14
N VAL A 25 -5.83 9.70 18.96
CA VAL A 25 -5.09 8.48 18.64
C VAL A 25 -4.27 8.10 19.86
N GLN A 26 -4.48 6.90 20.39
CA GLN A 26 -3.63 6.32 21.42
C GLN A 26 -2.41 5.69 20.74
N THR A 27 -1.20 5.99 21.24
CA THR A 27 0.04 5.34 20.80
C THR A 27 0.82 4.85 22.02
N GLU A 28 1.87 4.04 21.81
CA GLU A 28 2.85 3.71 22.86
C GLU A 28 3.46 4.95 23.53
N GLY A 29 3.61 6.04 22.76
CA GLY A 29 4.18 7.31 23.24
C GLY A 29 3.18 8.21 23.97
N GLY A 30 1.94 7.77 24.15
CA GLY A 30 0.86 8.52 24.76
C GLY A 30 -0.27 8.88 23.79
N GLU A 31 -1.20 9.68 24.30
CA GLU A 31 -2.39 10.12 23.58
C GLU A 31 -2.11 11.37 22.73
N ILE A 32 -2.56 11.35 21.49
CA ILE A 32 -2.54 12.50 20.58
C ILE A 32 -3.98 12.95 20.32
N LEU A 33 -4.40 14.05 20.94
CA LEU A 33 -5.73 14.63 20.74
C LEU A 33 -5.90 15.14 19.31
N CYS A 34 -7.00 14.78 18.66
CA CYS A 34 -7.33 15.25 17.33
C CYS A 34 -8.84 15.23 17.07
N GLU A 35 -9.33 16.26 16.37
CA GLU A 35 -10.72 16.32 15.93
C GLU A 35 -10.94 15.64 14.57
N LYS A 36 -9.86 15.46 13.82
CA LYS A 36 -9.84 14.91 12.46
C LYS A 36 -8.68 13.93 12.32
N LEU A 37 -8.97 12.78 11.71
CA LEU A 37 -8.00 11.76 11.34
C LEU A 37 -8.06 11.57 9.83
N ILE A 38 -6.90 11.52 9.17
CA ILE A 38 -6.79 11.19 7.74
C ILE A 38 -6.15 9.82 7.61
N ASN A 39 -6.89 8.86 7.04
CA ASN A 39 -6.41 7.51 6.81
C ASN A 39 -5.58 7.44 5.52
N CYS A 40 -4.26 7.38 5.66
CA CYS A 40 -3.30 7.22 4.56
C CYS A 40 -2.58 5.86 4.64
N ALA A 41 -3.20 4.84 5.21
CA ALA A 41 -2.53 3.59 5.58
C ALA A 41 -2.35 2.59 4.41
N GLY A 42 -2.47 3.01 3.15
CA GLY A 42 -2.26 2.14 1.98
C GLY A 42 -3.09 0.86 2.04
N GLN A 43 -2.43 -0.30 1.92
CA GLN A 43 -3.10 -1.61 2.02
C GLN A 43 -3.77 -1.88 3.39
N TRP A 44 -3.33 -1.21 4.45
CA TRP A 44 -3.93 -1.32 5.79
C TRP A 44 -5.15 -0.40 5.99
N ALA A 45 -5.53 0.39 4.98
CA ALA A 45 -6.61 1.39 5.13
C ALA A 45 -7.94 0.78 5.60
N ASN A 46 -8.30 -0.43 5.16
CA ASN A 46 -9.52 -1.09 5.63
C ASN A 46 -9.43 -1.45 7.12
N ALA A 47 -8.31 -2.02 7.59
CA ALA A 47 -8.10 -2.33 9.00
C ALA A 47 -8.20 -1.07 9.90
N VAL A 48 -7.61 0.05 9.46
CA VAL A 48 -7.73 1.35 10.15
C VAL A 48 -9.17 1.87 10.14
N GLY A 49 -9.89 1.70 9.03
CA GLY A 49 -11.31 2.05 8.95
C GLY A 49 -12.14 1.27 9.98
N GLN A 50 -11.88 -0.03 10.16
CA GLN A 50 -12.61 -0.87 11.10
C GLN A 50 -12.46 -0.40 12.55
N MET A 51 -11.30 0.18 12.93
CA MET A 51 -11.12 0.80 14.25
C MET A 51 -12.12 1.94 14.52
N ALA A 52 -12.59 2.63 13.48
CA ALA A 52 -13.64 3.65 13.57
C ALA A 52 -15.06 3.09 13.33
N GLY A 53 -15.19 1.81 12.96
CA GLY A 53 -16.45 1.19 12.53
C GLY A 53 -16.82 1.51 11.07
N VAL A 54 -15.84 1.83 10.23
CA VAL A 54 -16.01 2.16 8.81
C VAL A 54 -15.37 1.07 7.95
N SER A 55 -16.10 0.56 6.96
CA SER A 55 -15.51 -0.31 5.93
C SER A 55 -14.89 0.55 4.82
N VAL A 56 -13.62 0.29 4.49
CA VAL A 56 -12.98 0.85 3.30
C VAL A 56 -13.00 -0.25 2.22
N PRO A 57 -13.69 -0.05 1.08
CA PRO A 57 -13.83 -1.07 0.04
C PRO A 57 -12.53 -1.20 -0.77
N LEU A 58 -11.53 -1.83 -0.16
CA LEU A 58 -10.18 -2.01 -0.69
C LEU A 58 -9.72 -3.46 -0.49
N VAL A 59 -9.06 -4.01 -1.50
CA VAL A 59 -8.36 -5.31 -1.44
C VAL A 59 -6.98 -5.16 -2.09
N SER A 60 -5.96 -5.72 -1.44
CA SER A 60 -4.63 -5.82 -2.03
C SER A 60 -4.59 -6.91 -3.10
N VAL A 61 -3.85 -6.68 -4.17
CA VAL A 61 -3.64 -7.67 -5.23
C VAL A 61 -2.15 -7.91 -5.42
N GLN A 62 -1.82 -9.14 -5.81
CA GLN A 62 -0.46 -9.48 -6.20
C GLN A 62 -0.17 -8.84 -7.56
N HIS A 63 0.99 -8.19 -7.68
CA HIS A 63 1.45 -7.56 -8.91
C HIS A 63 2.95 -7.79 -9.05
N GLN A 64 3.39 -8.20 -10.24
CA GLN A 64 4.79 -8.55 -10.50
C GLN A 64 5.40 -7.64 -11.56
N TYR A 65 6.70 -7.45 -11.46
CA TYR A 65 7.50 -6.83 -12.50
C TYR A 65 8.87 -7.52 -12.55
N LEU A 66 9.46 -7.55 -13.72
CA LEU A 66 10.84 -8.00 -13.94
C LEU A 66 11.74 -6.79 -14.18
N VAL A 67 13.00 -6.95 -13.82
CA VAL A 67 14.06 -5.99 -14.12
C VAL A 67 15.10 -6.72 -14.94
N THR A 68 15.46 -6.16 -16.09
CA THR A 68 16.49 -6.74 -16.96
C THR A 68 17.89 -6.30 -16.52
N GLU A 69 18.90 -7.02 -17.00
CA GLU A 69 20.26 -6.49 -17.05
C GLU A 69 20.33 -5.25 -17.98
N PRO A 70 21.43 -4.47 -17.93
CA PRO A 70 21.61 -3.35 -18.85
C PRO A 70 21.53 -3.75 -20.33
N ILE A 71 20.85 -2.94 -21.13
CA ILE A 71 20.64 -3.17 -22.56
C ILE A 71 21.25 -2.00 -23.33
N GLU A 72 22.08 -2.29 -24.34
CA GLU A 72 22.67 -1.26 -25.20
C GLU A 72 21.59 -0.41 -25.87
N GLY A 73 21.74 0.92 -25.80
CA GLY A 73 20.79 1.87 -26.38
C GLY A 73 19.66 2.30 -25.45
N ILE A 74 19.52 1.70 -24.26
CA ILE A 74 18.60 2.21 -23.25
C ILE A 74 19.25 3.37 -22.49
N THR A 75 18.58 4.52 -22.51
CA THR A 75 19.07 5.77 -21.91
C THR A 75 18.12 6.27 -20.83
N LYS A 76 18.64 7.07 -19.88
CA LYS A 76 17.87 7.59 -18.73
C LYS A 76 16.71 8.51 -19.10
N ASP A 77 16.72 9.05 -20.30
CA ASP A 77 15.67 9.91 -20.86
C ASP A 77 14.67 9.13 -21.72
N LEU A 78 14.79 7.79 -21.78
CA LEU A 78 13.83 6.94 -22.48
C LEU A 78 12.43 7.11 -21.86
N PRO A 79 11.40 7.46 -22.65
CA PRO A 79 10.05 7.61 -22.14
C PRO A 79 9.48 6.30 -21.62
N THR A 80 8.67 6.38 -20.55
CA THR A 80 7.84 5.25 -20.11
C THR A 80 6.87 4.84 -21.21
N LEU A 81 6.85 3.56 -21.54
CA LEU A 81 5.93 2.98 -22.52
C LEU A 81 4.79 2.25 -21.81
N ARG A 82 3.62 2.29 -22.42
CA ARG A 82 2.48 1.44 -22.06
C ARG A 82 1.90 0.84 -23.32
N ASP A 83 1.63 -0.46 -23.29
CA ASP A 83 0.84 -1.17 -24.30
C ASP A 83 -0.48 -1.61 -23.65
N PRO A 84 -1.58 -0.88 -23.87
CA PRO A 84 -2.89 -1.23 -23.32
C PRO A 84 -3.48 -2.52 -23.91
N ASP A 85 -3.15 -2.88 -25.14
CA ASP A 85 -3.68 -4.09 -25.80
C ASP A 85 -3.07 -5.36 -25.19
N LYS A 86 -1.83 -5.25 -24.72
CA LYS A 86 -1.12 -6.33 -24.02
C LYS A 86 -1.14 -6.18 -22.50
N LEU A 87 -1.72 -5.09 -21.99
CA LEU A 87 -1.76 -4.77 -20.56
C LEU A 87 -0.36 -4.70 -19.92
N THR A 88 0.65 -4.20 -20.64
CA THR A 88 2.03 -4.09 -20.13
C THR A 88 2.51 -2.65 -20.04
N TYR A 89 3.52 -2.43 -19.18
CA TYR A 89 4.23 -1.17 -19.07
C TYR A 89 5.74 -1.42 -18.97
N TRP A 90 6.51 -0.41 -19.39
CA TRP A 90 7.95 -0.46 -19.45
C TRP A 90 8.52 0.90 -19.07
N LYS A 91 9.62 0.92 -18.32
CA LYS A 91 10.42 2.12 -18.06
C LYS A 91 11.89 1.75 -18.02
N GLU A 92 12.76 2.74 -18.27
CA GLU A 92 14.17 2.57 -17.96
C GLU A 92 14.36 2.37 -16.45
N ASP A 93 15.25 1.45 -16.10
CA ASP A 93 15.76 1.26 -14.75
C ASP A 93 17.21 0.75 -14.81
N VAL A 94 18.13 1.50 -14.20
CA VAL A 94 19.57 1.19 -14.12
C VAL A 94 20.26 0.79 -15.45
N GLY A 95 19.85 1.38 -16.57
CA GLY A 95 20.36 1.08 -17.92
C GLY A 95 19.73 -0.15 -18.58
N GLY A 96 18.78 -0.81 -17.91
CA GLY A 96 17.91 -1.85 -18.44
C GLY A 96 16.45 -1.40 -18.45
N LEU A 97 15.53 -2.36 -18.43
CA LEU A 97 14.10 -2.13 -18.38
C LEU A 97 13.48 -2.75 -17.13
N ALA A 98 12.61 -1.97 -16.48
CA ALA A 98 11.62 -2.51 -15.56
C ALA A 98 10.31 -2.70 -16.31
N MET A 99 9.81 -3.93 -16.36
CA MET A 99 8.59 -4.32 -17.06
C MET A 99 7.61 -4.98 -16.10
N GLY A 100 6.35 -4.53 -16.10
CA GLY A 100 5.26 -5.28 -15.48
C GLY A 100 4.07 -5.44 -16.42
N GLY A 101 3.20 -6.38 -16.07
CA GLY A 101 1.94 -6.64 -16.76
C GLY A 101 0.77 -6.63 -15.79
N TYR A 102 -0.45 -6.47 -16.30
CA TYR A 102 -1.67 -6.67 -15.53
C TYR A 102 -2.36 -7.94 -16.05
N GLU A 103 -2.33 -9.00 -15.27
CA GLU A 103 -2.97 -10.26 -15.64
C GLU A 103 -4.50 -10.13 -15.61
N PRO A 104 -5.22 -10.77 -16.56
CA PRO A 104 -6.69 -10.73 -16.58
C PRO A 104 -7.33 -11.43 -15.37
N ASN A 105 -6.56 -12.21 -14.62
CA ASN A 105 -7.00 -12.91 -13.41
C ASN A 105 -6.16 -12.47 -12.19
N PRO A 106 -6.40 -11.26 -11.64
CA PRO A 106 -5.63 -10.76 -10.52
C PRO A 106 -5.84 -11.63 -9.28
N VAL A 107 -4.75 -11.96 -8.60
CA VAL A 107 -4.80 -12.78 -7.37
C VAL A 107 -4.91 -11.85 -6.17
N PRO A 108 -6.00 -11.94 -5.37
CA PRO A 108 -6.08 -11.16 -4.15
C PRO A 108 -5.03 -11.60 -3.13
N TRP A 109 -4.58 -10.64 -2.32
CA TRP A 109 -3.61 -10.85 -1.24
C TRP A 109 -4.26 -10.57 0.11
N ALA A 110 -3.97 -11.44 1.08
CA ALA A 110 -4.26 -11.21 2.51
C ALA A 110 -5.72 -10.81 2.80
N LEU A 111 -6.66 -11.62 2.28
CA LEU A 111 -8.11 -11.42 2.46
C LEU A 111 -8.56 -11.42 3.93
N GLU A 112 -7.83 -12.12 4.81
CA GLU A 112 -8.10 -12.19 6.24
C GLU A 112 -7.34 -11.12 7.05
N GLY A 113 -6.56 -10.27 6.38
CA GLY A 113 -5.73 -9.23 7.01
C GLY A 113 -4.27 -9.32 6.58
N ILE A 114 -3.64 -8.15 6.43
CA ILE A 114 -2.21 -8.04 6.13
C ILE A 114 -1.42 -8.44 7.39
N PRO A 115 -0.40 -9.32 7.30
CA PRO A 115 0.45 -9.64 8.44
C PRO A 115 1.12 -8.38 9.02
N GLU A 116 1.17 -8.26 10.35
CA GLU A 116 1.68 -7.06 11.05
C GLU A 116 3.12 -6.72 10.65
N GLU A 117 3.95 -7.75 10.49
CA GLU A 117 5.36 -7.62 10.13
C GLU A 117 5.61 -7.47 8.61
N PHE A 118 4.55 -7.37 7.79
CA PHE A 118 4.69 -7.24 6.33
C PHE A 118 5.05 -5.81 5.91
N ASN A 119 6.29 -5.41 6.13
CA ASN A 119 6.83 -4.10 5.73
C ASN A 119 8.18 -4.26 5.04
N PHE A 120 8.48 -3.41 4.05
CA PHE A 120 9.70 -3.46 3.24
C PHE A 120 10.04 -4.86 2.70
N SER A 121 9.00 -5.64 2.40
CA SER A 121 9.09 -7.05 2.06
C SER A 121 8.35 -7.32 0.76
N LEU A 122 8.84 -8.30 0.00
CA LEU A 122 8.15 -8.80 -1.19
C LEU A 122 7.29 -10.01 -0.81
N LEU A 123 6.27 -10.28 -1.61
CA LEU A 123 5.58 -11.55 -1.56
C LEU A 123 6.56 -12.67 -1.94
N GLN A 124 6.43 -13.83 -1.30
CA GLN A 124 7.24 -14.98 -1.68
C GLN A 124 6.89 -15.42 -3.11
N GLU A 125 7.93 -15.77 -3.87
CA GLU A 125 7.77 -16.30 -5.21
C GLU A 125 6.96 -17.61 -5.16
N LYS A 126 5.94 -17.68 -6.00
CA LYS A 126 5.22 -18.92 -6.29
C LYS A 126 5.69 -19.38 -7.66
N LEU A 127 6.75 -20.21 -7.67
CA LEU A 127 7.21 -20.91 -8.87
C LEU A 127 6.23 -22.02 -9.26
#